data_AF-A0A0D9WV98-F1
#
_entry.id   AF-A0A0D9WV98-F1
#
_cell.length_a   1.000
_cell.length_b   1.000
_cell.length_c   1.000
_cell.angle_alpha   90.00
_cell.angle_beta   90.00
_cell.angle_gamma   90.00
#
_symmetry.space_group_name_H-M   'P 1'
#
loop_
_entity.id
_entity.type
_entity.pdbx_description
1 polymer ?
#
loop_
_entity_poly.entity_id
_entity_poly.type
_entity_poly.pdbx_seq_one_letter_code
_entity_poly.pdbx_strand_id
1 'polypeptide(L)'
;MGMEKVPTAAFNLAESGYGDRSDLDDDGREKRTGTLVTASAHIITAVIGSGVLSLAWAIAQLGWVIGPAVLVAFSVITWFCSSLLADCYRSPDPVHGKRNYTYGQAVRANLGVAKYRLCSVAQYVNLVGVTIGYTITTAISMGAIKRSNCFHRNGHDAPCLASDTTNMIIFAGIQILLSQLPNFHKIWWLSIVAAVMSLAYSTIGLGLSIAKIAGGDHVKTTLTGVTVGVDVSASEKIWRTFQSLGDIAFAYSYSNVLIEIQDTLRSSPPENVVMKKASLIGVSTTTTFYMLCGVLGYAAFGNRAPGNFLTGFGFYEPFWLVDIGNVCIVVHLVGAYQVFCQPIYQFVETWARSRWPDSAFLNAEHVINAGGKFEFPVSPFRMVWRTIYVVITAVVAMAFPFFNDFLGLIGAVSFWPLTVYFPVQMYMSQAKVRKFSPTWTWMNVLSIACLIVSLLAAAGSIQGLIKSVAHYKPFSVSS
;
A
#
# COMPACT_ATOMS: atom_id res chain seq x y z
N MET A 1 -63.83 -13.28 31.62
CA MET A 1 -63.11 -12.03 31.87
C MET A 1 -62.04 -11.92 30.80
N GLY A 2 -62.35 -11.24 29.70
CA GLY A 2 -61.50 -11.16 28.52
C GLY A 2 -60.35 -10.19 28.74
N MET A 3 -59.12 -10.64 28.48
CA MET A 3 -57.95 -9.77 28.45
C MET A 3 -57.77 -9.23 27.03
N GLU A 4 -57.96 -7.92 26.95
CA GLU A 4 -57.79 -7.07 25.78
C GLU A 4 -56.33 -7.11 25.29
N LYS A 5 -56.15 -7.38 23.99
CA LYS A 5 -54.83 -7.31 23.35
C LYS A 5 -54.48 -5.85 23.11
N VAL A 6 -53.44 -5.36 23.79
CA VAL A 6 -52.79 -4.08 23.47
C VAL A 6 -52.15 -4.17 22.08
N PRO A 7 -52.47 -3.29 21.12
CA PRO A 7 -51.77 -3.27 19.84
C PRO A 7 -50.40 -2.62 20.02
N THR A 8 -49.33 -3.39 19.77
CA THR A 8 -48.00 -2.83 19.49
C THR A 8 -48.09 -1.97 18.24
N ALA A 9 -48.06 -0.66 18.42
CA ALA A 9 -47.93 0.30 17.34
C ALA A 9 -46.60 0.04 16.61
N ALA A 10 -46.68 -0.59 15.44
CA ALA A 10 -45.63 -0.54 14.45
C ALA A 10 -45.48 0.93 14.05
N PHE A 11 -44.37 1.54 14.45
CA PHE A 11 -44.00 2.89 14.02
C PHE A 11 -43.66 2.79 12.53
N ASN A 12 -44.69 2.93 11.68
CA ASN A 12 -44.52 3.08 10.24
C ASN A 12 -43.82 4.42 10.01
N LEU A 13 -42.52 4.36 9.69
CA LEU A 13 -41.68 5.48 9.23
C LEU A 13 -42.18 6.15 7.93
N ALA A 14 -43.34 5.73 7.40
CA ALA A 14 -43.91 6.24 6.17
C ALA A 14 -44.76 7.51 6.34
N GLU A 15 -45.08 7.95 7.56
CA GLU A 15 -45.99 9.08 7.80
C GLU A 15 -45.36 10.34 8.42
N SER A 16 -44.03 10.39 8.59
CA SER A 16 -43.35 11.68 8.80
C SER A 16 -42.90 12.21 7.44
N GLY A 17 -43.58 13.24 6.93
CA GLY A 17 -43.31 13.94 5.67
C GLY A 17 -41.93 14.59 5.56
N TYR A 18 -40.88 13.80 5.67
CA TYR A 18 -39.54 14.12 5.20
C TYR A 18 -39.55 13.88 3.69
N GLY A 19 -39.82 14.93 2.93
CA GLY A 19 -39.53 14.93 1.50
C GLY A 19 -38.09 14.46 1.26
N ASP A 20 -37.91 13.74 0.16
CA ASP A 20 -36.65 13.21 -0.36
C ASP A 20 -35.49 14.19 -0.09
N ARG A 21 -34.74 13.95 1.00
CA ARG A 21 -33.61 14.79 1.40
C ARG A 21 -32.53 14.60 0.35
N SER A 22 -32.51 15.49 -0.66
CA SER A 22 -31.60 15.43 -1.81
C SER A 22 -30.10 15.45 -1.44
N ASP A 23 -29.79 15.77 -0.18
CA ASP A 23 -28.49 15.78 0.49
C ASP A 23 -28.04 14.41 1.04
N LEU A 24 -28.91 13.39 1.04
CA LEU A 24 -28.60 12.05 1.55
C LEU A 24 -28.59 10.98 0.45
N ASP A 25 -27.82 9.91 0.68
CA ASP A 25 -27.86 8.67 -0.11
C ASP A 25 -28.94 7.70 0.40
N ASP A 26 -29.13 6.60 -0.35
CA ASP A 26 -30.09 5.52 -0.04
C ASP A 26 -29.84 4.80 1.29
N ASP A 27 -28.68 5.00 1.91
CA ASP A 27 -28.34 4.50 3.25
C ASP A 27 -28.51 5.54 4.37
N GLY A 28 -29.08 6.71 4.06
CA GLY A 28 -29.35 7.80 5.01
C GLY A 28 -28.12 8.59 5.44
N ARG A 29 -26.96 8.39 4.80
CA ARG A 29 -25.72 9.16 5.03
C ARG A 29 -25.59 10.33 4.05
N GLU A 30 -24.67 11.25 4.35
CA GLU A 30 -24.31 12.33 3.44
C GLU A 30 -24.00 11.80 2.03
N LYS A 31 -24.55 12.48 1.03
CA LYS A 31 -24.47 12.07 -0.37
C LYS A 31 -23.03 12.02 -0.87
N ARG A 32 -22.63 10.86 -1.37
CA ARG A 32 -21.31 10.64 -1.98
C ARG A 32 -21.23 11.28 -3.36
N THR A 33 -20.10 11.93 -3.64
CA THR A 33 -19.89 12.75 -4.85
C THR A 33 -18.81 12.21 -5.78
N GLY A 34 -18.15 11.11 -5.42
CA GLY A 34 -17.09 10.50 -6.21
C GLY A 34 -17.56 10.07 -7.59
N THR A 35 -16.63 10.14 -8.55
CA THR A 35 -16.85 9.88 -9.97
C THR A 35 -15.84 8.86 -10.49
N LEU A 36 -16.01 8.44 -11.75
CA LEU A 36 -15.04 7.61 -12.45
C LEU A 36 -13.62 8.21 -12.39
N VAL A 37 -13.50 9.53 -12.56
CA VAL A 37 -12.20 10.23 -12.56
C VAL A 37 -11.58 10.21 -11.17
N THR A 38 -12.34 10.55 -10.13
CA THR A 38 -11.81 10.58 -8.76
C THR A 38 -11.44 9.18 -8.27
N ALA A 39 -12.27 8.16 -8.55
CA ALA A 39 -11.95 6.78 -8.21
C ALA A 39 -10.71 6.27 -8.97
N SER A 40 -10.60 6.56 -10.27
CA SER A 40 -9.41 6.19 -11.05
C SER A 40 -8.16 6.87 -10.48
N ALA A 41 -8.23 8.15 -10.14
CA ALA A 41 -7.14 8.89 -9.52
C ALA A 41 -6.74 8.31 -8.15
N HIS A 42 -7.72 7.95 -7.31
CA HIS A 42 -7.45 7.29 -6.03
C HIS A 42 -6.78 5.93 -6.19
N ILE A 43 -7.21 5.11 -7.18
CA ILE A 43 -6.57 3.82 -7.48
C ILE A 43 -5.13 4.05 -7.95
N ILE A 44 -4.92 4.98 -8.90
CA ILE A 44 -3.56 5.31 -9.39
C ILE A 44 -2.67 5.78 -8.23
N THR A 45 -3.20 6.62 -7.33
CA THR A 45 -2.47 7.12 -6.17
C THR A 45 -2.15 6.02 -5.16
N ALA A 46 -3.10 5.11 -4.92
CA ALA A 46 -2.91 3.99 -3.99
C ALA A 46 -1.88 2.98 -4.52
N VAL A 47 -1.84 2.79 -5.83
CA VAL A 47 -0.93 1.85 -6.49
C VAL A 47 0.46 2.48 -6.71
N ILE A 48 0.55 3.64 -7.38
CA ILE A 48 1.83 4.34 -7.65
C ILE A 48 2.39 4.91 -6.34
N GLY A 49 3.17 4.08 -5.64
CA GLY A 49 3.88 4.40 -4.41
C GLY A 49 5.28 3.82 -4.39
N SER A 50 5.79 3.47 -3.21
CA SER A 50 7.15 2.93 -3.05
C SER A 50 7.40 1.64 -3.84
N GLY A 51 6.36 0.88 -4.19
CA GLY A 51 6.47 -0.36 -4.97
C GLY A 51 7.03 -0.17 -6.38
N VAL A 52 6.85 1.01 -7.01
CA VAL A 52 7.46 1.28 -8.32
C VAL A 52 8.99 1.31 -8.26
N LEU A 53 9.55 1.65 -7.08
CA LEU A 53 10.98 1.84 -6.90
C LEU A 53 11.76 0.51 -7.03
N SER A 54 11.15 -0.62 -6.63
CA SER A 54 11.74 -1.97 -6.69
C SER A 54 11.60 -2.65 -8.05
N LEU A 55 10.79 -2.11 -8.97
CA LEU A 55 10.49 -2.81 -10.22
C LEU A 55 11.70 -3.01 -11.12
N ALA A 56 12.63 -2.04 -11.18
CA ALA A 56 13.85 -2.21 -11.97
C ALA A 56 14.68 -3.40 -11.46
N TRP A 57 14.80 -3.54 -10.12
CA TRP A 57 15.47 -4.68 -9.50
C TRP A 57 14.73 -5.99 -9.74
N ALA A 58 13.39 -5.99 -9.62
CA ALA A 58 12.57 -7.17 -9.84
C ALA A 58 12.68 -7.68 -11.29
N ILE A 59 12.61 -6.79 -12.28
CA ILE A 59 12.84 -7.13 -13.69
C ILE A 59 14.28 -7.60 -13.90
N ALA A 60 15.28 -7.04 -13.19
CA ALA A 60 16.65 -7.54 -13.28
C ALA A 60 16.79 -8.98 -12.77
N GLN A 61 16.01 -9.40 -11.76
CA GLN A 61 16.04 -10.80 -11.30
C GLN A 61 15.38 -11.75 -12.30
N LEU A 62 14.31 -11.31 -12.98
CA LEU A 62 13.49 -12.14 -13.87
C LEU A 62 13.93 -12.11 -15.34
N GLY A 63 14.51 -11.01 -15.80
CA GLY A 63 14.95 -10.78 -17.18
C GLY A 63 13.89 -10.24 -18.13
N TRP A 64 14.31 -10.07 -19.39
CA TRP A 64 13.51 -9.45 -20.46
C TRP A 64 12.22 -10.19 -20.81
N VAL A 65 12.13 -11.49 -20.55
CA VAL A 65 10.94 -12.29 -20.90
C VAL A 65 10.03 -12.45 -19.68
N ILE A 66 10.56 -13.05 -18.61
CA ILE A 66 9.75 -13.44 -17.45
C ILE A 66 9.31 -12.20 -16.68
N GLY A 67 10.16 -11.17 -16.55
CA GLY A 67 9.84 -9.96 -15.81
C GLY A 67 8.57 -9.26 -16.32
N PRO A 68 8.57 -8.79 -17.58
CA PRO A 68 7.38 -8.23 -18.23
C PRO A 68 6.14 -9.12 -18.17
N ALA A 69 6.30 -10.43 -18.45
CA ALA A 69 5.18 -11.37 -18.46
C ALA A 69 4.53 -11.51 -17.07
N VAL A 70 5.35 -11.62 -16.02
CA VAL A 70 4.87 -11.68 -14.63
C VAL A 70 4.18 -10.38 -14.24
N LEU A 71 4.74 -9.23 -14.59
CA LEU A 71 4.15 -7.93 -14.28
C LEU A 71 2.75 -7.79 -14.90
N VAL A 72 2.59 -8.19 -16.18
CA VAL A 72 1.29 -8.22 -16.86
C VAL A 72 0.34 -9.24 -16.22
N ALA A 73 0.83 -10.42 -15.83
CA ALA A 73 0.01 -11.43 -15.15
C ALA A 73 -0.55 -10.92 -13.81
N PHE A 74 0.29 -10.29 -12.98
CA PHE A 74 -0.14 -9.68 -11.71
C PHE A 74 -1.15 -8.55 -11.95
N SER A 75 -0.96 -7.74 -12.99
CA SER A 75 -1.92 -6.72 -13.40
C SER A 75 -3.30 -7.31 -13.73
N VAL A 76 -3.36 -8.33 -14.59
CA VAL A 76 -4.60 -8.99 -15.00
C VAL A 76 -5.30 -9.64 -13.82
N ILE A 77 -4.55 -10.36 -12.96
CA ILE A 77 -5.09 -10.99 -11.75
C ILE A 77 -5.66 -9.94 -10.80
N THR A 78 -4.94 -8.85 -10.59
CA THR A 78 -5.36 -7.76 -9.70
C THR A 78 -6.61 -7.07 -10.23
N TRP A 79 -6.66 -6.73 -11.53
CA TRP A 79 -7.85 -6.16 -12.16
C TRP A 79 -9.06 -7.08 -12.05
N PHE A 80 -8.86 -8.37 -12.34
CA PHE A 80 -9.92 -9.38 -12.25
C PHE A 80 -10.47 -9.48 -10.83
N CYS A 81 -9.61 -9.69 -9.82
CA CYS A 81 -10.06 -9.83 -8.44
C CYS A 81 -10.65 -8.52 -7.89
N SER A 82 -10.15 -7.36 -8.31
CA SER A 82 -10.71 -6.06 -7.97
C SER A 82 -12.11 -5.87 -8.55
N SER A 83 -12.36 -6.42 -9.75
CA SER A 83 -13.69 -6.43 -10.36
C SER A 83 -14.68 -7.32 -9.58
N LEU A 84 -14.22 -8.47 -9.07
CA LEU A 84 -15.02 -9.33 -8.18
C LEU A 84 -15.30 -8.64 -6.85
N LEU A 85 -14.29 -7.98 -6.27
CA LEU A 85 -14.41 -7.23 -5.03
C LEU A 85 -15.42 -6.09 -5.16
N ALA A 86 -15.42 -5.40 -6.29
CA ALA A 86 -16.35 -4.29 -6.54
C ALA A 86 -17.82 -4.72 -6.53
N ASP A 87 -18.13 -5.95 -6.96
CA ASP A 87 -19.49 -6.52 -6.86
C ASP A 87 -19.88 -6.85 -5.42
N CYS A 88 -18.91 -7.07 -4.53
CA CYS A 88 -19.15 -7.42 -3.13
C CYS A 88 -19.29 -6.20 -2.20
N TYR A 89 -19.19 -4.98 -2.75
CA TYR A 89 -19.43 -3.75 -1.99
C TYR A 89 -20.84 -3.69 -1.44
N ARG A 90 -21.85 -4.00 -2.26
CA ARG A 90 -23.23 -4.20 -1.82
C ARG A 90 -23.51 -5.70 -1.70
N SER A 91 -24.17 -6.09 -0.61
CA SER A 91 -24.56 -7.48 -0.36
C SER A 91 -25.96 -7.55 0.25
N PRO A 92 -26.76 -8.60 -0.04
CA PRO A 92 -26.43 -9.79 -0.82
C PRO A 92 -26.53 -9.61 -2.35
N ASP A 93 -27.08 -8.50 -2.83
CA ASP A 93 -27.14 -8.15 -4.26
C ASP A 93 -26.12 -7.05 -4.60
N PRO A 94 -25.38 -7.15 -5.73
CA PRO A 94 -24.33 -6.19 -6.07
C PRO A 94 -24.80 -4.77 -6.37
N VAL A 95 -26.11 -4.54 -6.57
CA VAL A 95 -26.67 -3.23 -6.90
C VAL A 95 -27.67 -2.76 -5.84
N HIS A 96 -28.56 -3.66 -5.40
CA HIS A 96 -29.65 -3.34 -4.47
C HIS A 96 -29.36 -3.79 -3.03
N GLY A 97 -28.21 -4.44 -2.80
CA GLY A 97 -27.79 -4.86 -1.47
C GLY A 97 -27.42 -3.68 -0.57
N LYS A 98 -27.26 -3.97 0.71
CA LYS A 98 -26.76 -3.03 1.70
C LYS A 98 -25.29 -2.74 1.45
N ARG A 99 -24.90 -1.47 1.56
CA ARG A 99 -23.50 -1.02 1.44
C ARG A 99 -22.64 -1.57 2.58
N ASN A 100 -21.43 -2.00 2.23
CA ASN A 100 -20.34 -2.29 3.15
C ASN A 100 -19.28 -1.20 3.00
N TYR A 101 -19.07 -0.40 4.04
CA TYR A 101 -18.21 0.79 3.98
C TYR A 101 -16.71 0.49 4.05
N THR A 102 -16.37 -0.72 4.47
CA THR A 102 -14.98 -1.16 4.63
C THR A 102 -14.82 -2.57 4.10
N TYR A 103 -13.60 -2.90 3.70
CA TYR A 103 -13.31 -4.22 3.18
C TYR A 103 -13.64 -5.34 4.19
N GLY A 104 -13.31 -5.13 5.47
CA GLY A 104 -13.67 -6.06 6.54
C GLY A 104 -15.18 -6.26 6.69
N GLN A 105 -15.99 -5.20 6.54
CA GLN A 105 -17.45 -5.34 6.58
C GLN A 105 -17.98 -6.19 5.42
N ALA A 106 -17.44 -6.01 4.21
CA ALA A 106 -17.80 -6.83 3.05
C ALA A 106 -17.48 -8.32 3.28
N VAL A 107 -16.31 -8.61 3.87
CA VAL A 107 -15.93 -9.99 4.25
C VAL A 107 -16.87 -10.54 5.30
N ARG A 108 -17.24 -9.74 6.32
CA ARG A 108 -18.18 -10.17 7.36
C ARG A 108 -19.56 -10.48 6.79
N ALA A 109 -20.06 -9.65 5.88
CA ALA A 109 -21.37 -9.80 5.27
C ALA A 109 -21.46 -11.05 4.38
N ASN A 110 -20.40 -11.35 3.61
CA ASN A 110 -20.40 -12.46 2.65
C ASN A 110 -19.90 -13.80 3.21
N LEU A 111 -18.98 -13.78 4.18
CA LEU A 111 -18.25 -14.96 4.65
C LEU A 111 -18.29 -15.17 6.17
N GLY A 112 -18.95 -14.28 6.92
CA GLY A 112 -19.14 -14.39 8.36
C GLY A 112 -17.94 -13.95 9.21
N VAL A 113 -18.10 -14.07 10.53
CA VAL A 113 -17.21 -13.47 11.54
C VAL A 113 -15.81 -14.09 11.54
N ALA A 114 -15.69 -15.40 11.32
CA ALA A 114 -14.39 -16.08 11.35
C ALA A 114 -13.46 -15.57 10.22
N LYS A 115 -14.01 -15.43 9.01
CA LYS A 115 -13.28 -14.91 7.84
C LYS A 115 -12.99 -13.42 7.98
N TYR A 116 -13.91 -12.65 8.57
CA TYR A 116 -13.65 -11.26 8.94
C TYR A 116 -12.45 -11.10 9.86
N ARG A 117 -12.31 -11.93 10.90
CA ARG A 117 -11.15 -11.89 11.80
C ARG A 117 -9.84 -12.17 11.05
N LEU A 118 -9.83 -13.19 10.18
CA LEU A 118 -8.66 -13.52 9.37
C LEU A 118 -8.29 -12.38 8.40
N CYS A 119 -9.28 -11.78 7.74
CA CYS A 119 -9.08 -10.61 6.88
C CYS A 119 -8.51 -9.43 7.66
N SER A 120 -9.06 -9.16 8.84
CA SER A 120 -8.58 -8.08 9.71
C SER A 120 -7.10 -8.31 10.09
N VAL A 121 -6.72 -9.51 10.48
CA VAL A 121 -5.31 -9.84 10.78
C VAL A 121 -4.42 -9.57 9.57
N ALA A 122 -4.80 -10.04 8.37
CA ALA A 122 -4.03 -9.79 7.16
C ALA A 122 -3.94 -8.29 6.81
N GLN A 123 -5.03 -7.53 6.95
CA GLN A 123 -5.04 -6.08 6.73
C GLN A 123 -4.12 -5.36 7.71
N TYR A 124 -4.22 -5.62 9.02
CA TYR A 124 -3.39 -4.93 10.02
C TYR A 124 -1.91 -5.30 9.91
N VAL A 125 -1.58 -6.56 9.62
CA VAL A 125 -0.19 -6.96 9.31
C VAL A 125 0.34 -6.18 8.11
N ASN A 126 -0.46 -6.05 7.04
CA ASN A 126 -0.08 -5.26 5.87
C ASN A 126 0.10 -3.77 6.21
N LEU A 127 -0.82 -3.16 6.97
CA LEU A 127 -0.72 -1.75 7.36
C LEU A 127 0.55 -1.47 8.19
N VAL A 128 0.85 -2.33 9.18
CA VAL A 128 2.09 -2.22 9.97
C VAL A 128 3.31 -2.40 9.08
N GLY A 129 3.32 -3.43 8.24
CA GLY A 129 4.40 -3.68 7.27
C GLY A 129 4.65 -2.46 6.38
N VAL A 130 3.61 -1.89 5.78
CA VAL A 130 3.73 -0.68 4.94
C VAL A 130 4.34 0.48 5.70
N THR A 131 3.95 0.74 6.95
CA THR A 131 4.55 1.84 7.75
C THR A 131 6.04 1.63 8.04
N ILE A 132 6.47 0.39 8.25
CA ILE A 132 7.90 0.04 8.40
C ILE A 132 8.62 0.23 7.05
N GLY A 133 8.03 -0.27 5.96
CA GLY A 133 8.57 -0.12 4.60
C GLY A 133 8.75 1.35 4.19
N TYR A 134 7.80 2.22 4.55
CA TYR A 134 7.91 3.66 4.33
C TYR A 134 9.02 4.31 5.13
N THR A 135 9.26 3.84 6.37
CA THR A 135 10.39 4.30 7.18
C THR A 135 11.73 3.96 6.52
N ILE A 136 11.87 2.71 6.03
CA ILE A 136 13.07 2.26 5.31
C ILE A 136 13.26 3.07 4.02
N THR A 137 12.22 3.17 3.20
CA THR A 137 12.28 3.85 1.90
C THR A 137 12.63 5.34 2.05
N THR A 138 12.01 6.02 3.01
CA THR A 138 12.27 7.44 3.29
C THR A 138 13.71 7.63 3.76
N ALA A 139 14.22 6.73 4.60
CA ALA A 139 15.60 6.81 5.07
C ALA A 139 16.63 6.66 3.95
N ILE A 140 16.41 5.71 3.03
CA ILE A 140 17.23 5.50 1.84
C ILE A 140 17.21 6.75 0.94
N SER A 141 16.05 7.35 0.72
CA SER A 141 15.92 8.57 -0.09
C SER A 141 16.59 9.79 0.55
N MET A 142 16.46 9.97 1.87
CA MET A 142 17.21 11.01 2.58
C MET A 142 18.72 10.77 2.52
N GLY A 143 19.15 9.51 2.59
CA GLY A 143 20.56 9.12 2.40
C GLY A 143 21.06 9.45 1.00
N ALA A 144 20.25 9.20 -0.03
CA ALA A 144 20.57 9.52 -1.41
C ALA A 144 20.79 11.04 -1.61
N ILE A 145 19.92 11.89 -1.06
CA ILE A 145 20.07 13.36 -1.11
C ILE A 145 21.38 13.79 -0.44
N LYS A 146 21.69 13.24 0.74
CA LYS A 146 22.93 13.57 1.47
C LYS A 146 24.17 13.17 0.67
N ARG A 147 24.17 11.97 0.07
CA ARG A 147 25.28 11.47 -0.75
C ARG A 147 25.46 12.29 -2.02
N SER A 148 24.37 12.53 -2.75
CA SER A 148 24.33 13.34 -3.97
C SER A 148 24.97 14.73 -3.76
N ASN A 149 24.51 15.47 -2.73
CA ASN A 149 25.07 16.78 -2.40
C ASN A 149 26.53 16.73 -1.94
N CYS A 150 26.92 15.68 -1.20
CA CYS A 150 28.29 15.49 -0.76
C CYS A 150 29.24 15.25 -1.93
N PHE A 151 28.89 14.37 -2.87
CA PHE A 151 29.70 14.09 -4.05
C PHE A 151 29.79 15.31 -4.96
N HIS A 152 28.71 16.06 -5.13
CA HIS A 152 28.73 17.31 -5.91
C HIS A 152 29.69 18.34 -5.30
N ARG A 153 29.71 18.48 -3.97
CA ARG A 153 30.56 19.46 -3.28
C ARG A 153 32.03 19.03 -3.17
N ASN A 154 32.28 17.75 -2.89
CA ASN A 154 33.59 17.25 -2.49
C ASN A 154 34.26 16.35 -3.54
N GLY A 155 33.59 16.10 -4.68
CA GLY A 155 34.05 15.18 -5.72
C GLY A 155 33.67 13.72 -5.46
N HIS A 156 33.72 12.90 -6.51
CA HIS A 156 33.29 11.48 -6.46
C HIS A 156 34.18 10.57 -5.60
N ASP A 157 35.41 11.01 -5.28
CA ASP A 157 36.36 10.25 -4.47
C ASP A 157 36.20 10.48 -2.96
N ALA A 158 35.29 11.38 -2.54
CA ALA A 158 35.07 11.67 -1.13
C ALA A 158 34.32 10.52 -0.42
N PRO A 159 34.66 10.22 0.86
CA PRO A 159 33.91 9.25 1.67
C PRO A 159 32.57 9.86 2.12
N CYS A 160 31.62 9.94 1.19
CA CYS A 160 30.29 10.49 1.39
C CYS A 160 29.37 9.48 2.08
N LEU A 161 29.52 9.38 3.41
CA LEU A 161 28.76 8.48 4.26
C LEU A 161 27.37 9.05 4.59
N ALA A 162 26.34 8.20 4.58
CA ALA A 162 25.02 8.53 5.09
C ALA A 162 24.49 7.40 5.97
N SER A 163 24.12 7.72 7.20
CA SER A 163 23.52 6.75 8.12
C SER A 163 22.02 6.62 7.89
N ASP A 164 21.60 5.44 7.43
CA ASP A 164 20.18 5.10 7.32
C ASP A 164 19.48 5.12 8.68
N THR A 165 20.15 4.66 9.74
CA THR A 165 19.63 4.71 11.12
C THR A 165 19.29 6.13 11.56
N THR A 166 20.19 7.10 11.34
CA THR A 166 19.91 8.52 11.66
C THR A 166 18.73 9.04 10.86
N ASN A 167 18.65 8.69 9.59
CA ASN A 167 17.54 9.08 8.72
C ASN A 167 16.21 8.48 9.19
N MET A 168 16.19 7.22 9.63
CA MET A 168 15.00 6.58 10.22
C MET A 168 14.55 7.27 11.51
N ILE A 169 15.49 7.67 12.38
CA ILE A 169 15.18 8.41 13.62
C ILE A 169 14.56 9.77 13.28
N ILE A 170 15.10 10.49 12.30
CA ILE A 170 14.53 11.78 11.85
C ILE A 170 13.10 11.57 11.33
N PHE A 171 12.87 10.57 10.48
CA PHE A 171 11.54 10.25 9.98
C PHE A 171 10.58 9.89 11.12
N ALA A 172 11.00 9.04 12.05
CA ALA A 172 10.21 8.67 13.23
C ALA A 172 9.84 9.89 14.08
N GLY A 173 10.77 10.84 14.29
CA GLY A 173 10.49 12.10 14.97
C GLY A 173 9.40 12.92 14.28
N ILE A 174 9.46 13.05 12.95
CA ILE A 174 8.41 13.71 12.15
C ILE A 174 7.08 12.98 12.32
N GLN A 175 7.08 11.64 12.23
CA GLN A 175 5.86 10.83 12.35
C GLN A 175 5.25 10.88 13.75
N ILE A 176 6.06 10.93 14.83
CA ILE A 176 5.57 11.12 16.19
C ILE A 176 4.76 12.41 16.28
N LEU A 177 5.29 13.53 15.75
CA LEU A 177 4.61 14.82 15.76
C LEU A 177 3.33 14.80 14.93
N LEU A 178 3.40 14.33 13.68
CA LEU A 178 2.25 14.31 12.77
C LEU A 178 1.16 13.33 13.23
N SER A 179 1.53 12.21 13.83
CA SER A 179 0.57 11.25 14.36
C SER A 179 -0.21 11.77 15.58
N GLN A 180 0.19 12.88 16.21
CA GLN A 180 -0.63 13.49 17.27
C GLN A 180 -1.81 14.29 16.74
N LEU A 181 -1.83 14.61 15.45
CA LEU A 181 -2.90 15.40 14.88
C LEU A 181 -4.22 14.61 14.95
N PRO A 182 -5.25 15.16 15.63
CA PRO A 182 -6.53 14.51 15.78
C PRO A 182 -7.21 14.48 14.42
N ASN A 183 -7.33 13.25 13.89
CA ASN A 183 -8.07 12.84 12.71
C ASN A 183 -8.18 13.94 11.64
N PHE A 184 -7.28 13.91 10.66
CA PHE A 184 -7.24 14.88 9.58
C PHE A 184 -8.52 14.77 8.71
N HIS A 185 -9.67 15.23 9.18
CA HIS A 185 -10.94 15.09 8.47
C HIS A 185 -11.03 15.96 7.20
N LYS A 186 -9.91 16.54 6.75
CA LYS A 186 -9.77 17.33 5.53
C LYS A 186 -8.53 16.97 4.67
N ILE A 187 -7.87 15.80 4.82
CA ILE A 187 -6.68 15.42 4.00
C ILE A 187 -6.98 14.92 2.58
N TRP A 188 -8.10 15.32 1.98
CA TRP A 188 -8.25 15.15 0.52
C TRP A 188 -7.04 15.73 -0.23
N TRP A 189 -6.47 16.85 0.27
CA TRP A 189 -5.28 17.48 -0.29
C TRP A 189 -4.02 16.62 -0.15
N LEU A 190 -3.89 15.80 0.90
CA LEU A 190 -2.71 14.95 1.10
C LEU A 190 -2.72 13.79 0.13
N SER A 191 -3.89 13.25 -0.22
CA SER A 191 -3.99 12.30 -1.34
C SER A 191 -3.56 12.93 -2.66
N ILE A 192 -3.89 14.21 -2.92
CA ILE A 192 -3.42 14.91 -4.12
C ILE A 192 -1.91 15.12 -4.09
N VAL A 193 -1.36 15.57 -2.96
CA VAL A 193 0.09 15.73 -2.80
C VAL A 193 0.80 14.39 -3.00
N ALA A 194 0.30 13.31 -2.41
CA ALA A 194 0.82 11.96 -2.60
C ALA A 194 0.85 11.56 -4.09
N ALA A 195 -0.26 11.78 -4.81
CA ALA A 195 -0.37 11.49 -6.23
C ALA A 195 0.64 12.30 -7.08
N VAL A 196 0.73 13.61 -6.83
CA VAL A 196 1.65 14.49 -7.56
C VAL A 196 3.10 14.09 -7.30
N MET A 197 3.45 13.86 -6.03
CA MET A 197 4.81 13.43 -5.66
C MET A 197 5.16 12.07 -6.28
N SER A 198 4.21 11.11 -6.30
CA SER A 198 4.46 9.77 -6.83
C SER A 198 4.65 9.72 -8.33
N LEU A 199 3.84 10.48 -9.07
CA LEU A 199 4.05 10.70 -10.49
C LEU A 199 5.35 11.45 -10.77
N ALA A 200 5.69 12.46 -9.96
CA ALA A 200 6.90 13.27 -10.14
C ALA A 200 8.17 12.42 -10.01
N TYR A 201 8.40 11.72 -8.88
CA TYR A 201 9.64 10.96 -8.71
C TYR A 201 9.76 9.83 -9.73
N SER A 202 8.64 9.21 -10.11
CA SER A 202 8.66 8.09 -11.06
C SER A 202 8.94 8.58 -12.48
N THR A 203 8.38 9.73 -12.88
CA THR A 203 8.66 10.36 -14.18
C THR A 203 10.11 10.86 -14.26
N ILE A 204 10.63 11.42 -13.16
CA ILE A 204 12.04 11.78 -13.05
C ILE A 204 12.93 10.55 -13.22
N GLY A 205 12.66 9.48 -12.49
CA GLY A 205 13.44 8.24 -12.60
C GLY A 205 13.36 7.64 -14.00
N LEU A 206 12.19 7.69 -14.63
CA LEU A 206 12.01 7.26 -16.02
C LEU A 206 12.86 8.10 -16.99
N GLY A 207 12.83 9.42 -16.88
CA GLY A 207 13.65 10.32 -17.68
C GLY A 207 15.14 10.09 -17.50
N LEU A 208 15.59 9.91 -16.26
CA LEU A 208 16.98 9.56 -15.93
C LEU A 208 17.38 8.19 -16.50
N SER A 209 16.48 7.21 -16.48
CA SER A 209 16.72 5.90 -17.10
C SER A 209 16.94 6.04 -18.61
N ILE A 210 16.06 6.81 -19.28
CA ILE A 210 16.18 7.08 -20.73
C ILE A 210 17.49 7.80 -21.05
N ALA A 211 17.84 8.83 -20.26
CA ALA A 211 19.10 9.56 -20.44
C ALA A 211 20.33 8.65 -20.30
N LYS A 212 20.33 7.76 -19.29
CA LYS A 212 21.43 6.79 -19.10
C LYS A 212 21.55 5.80 -20.26
N ILE A 213 20.42 5.31 -20.78
CA ILE A 213 20.40 4.42 -21.96
C ILE A 213 20.94 5.16 -23.19
N ALA A 214 20.51 6.41 -23.41
CA ALA A 214 20.94 7.23 -24.53
C ALA A 214 22.44 7.61 -24.44
N GLY A 215 23.00 7.68 -23.23
CA GLY A 215 24.42 7.93 -22.98
C GLY A 215 25.36 6.80 -23.42
N GLY A 216 24.84 5.62 -23.78
CA GLY A 216 25.65 4.53 -24.34
C GLY A 216 26.36 3.64 -23.32
N ASP A 217 26.03 3.76 -22.03
CA ASP A 217 26.54 2.85 -20.99
C ASP A 217 26.05 1.42 -21.23
N HIS A 218 26.91 0.56 -21.77
CA HIS A 218 26.58 -0.85 -22.01
C HIS A 218 26.56 -1.64 -20.68
N VAL A 219 25.35 -1.84 -20.14
CA VAL A 219 25.11 -2.69 -18.98
C VAL A 219 24.78 -4.12 -19.40
N LYS A 220 25.22 -5.09 -18.60
CA LYS A 220 24.93 -6.52 -18.83
C LYS A 220 23.46 -6.80 -18.50
N THR A 221 22.69 -7.17 -19.52
CA THR A 221 21.31 -7.67 -19.39
C THR A 221 21.21 -9.07 -20.01
N THR A 222 20.24 -9.87 -19.57
CA THR A 222 19.92 -11.16 -20.20
C THR A 222 18.43 -11.46 -20.25
N LEU A 223 18.06 -12.46 -21.07
CA LEU A 223 16.70 -12.96 -21.22
C LEU A 223 16.08 -13.46 -19.90
N THR A 224 16.90 -14.00 -18.99
CA THR A 224 16.46 -14.59 -17.71
C THR A 224 17.04 -13.87 -16.49
N GLY A 225 17.43 -12.62 -16.67
CA GLY A 225 17.86 -11.71 -15.61
C GLY A 225 19.29 -11.95 -15.15
N VAL A 226 19.51 -11.81 -13.84
CA VAL A 226 20.79 -12.07 -13.19
C VAL A 226 21.32 -13.47 -13.56
N THR A 227 22.59 -13.53 -13.97
CA THR A 227 23.25 -14.78 -14.34
C THR A 227 23.97 -15.41 -13.17
N VAL A 228 23.92 -16.75 -13.07
CA VAL A 228 24.77 -17.49 -12.13
C VAL A 228 26.23 -17.25 -12.51
N GLY A 229 27.06 -16.93 -11.53
CA GLY A 229 28.46 -16.57 -11.71
C GLY A 229 29.17 -16.33 -10.39
N VAL A 230 30.31 -15.66 -10.42
CA VAL A 230 31.15 -15.39 -9.24
C VAL A 230 30.37 -14.66 -8.14
N ASP A 231 29.51 -13.72 -8.53
CA ASP A 231 28.75 -12.88 -7.58
C ASP A 231 27.41 -13.48 -7.13
N VAL A 232 26.89 -14.49 -7.85
CA VAL A 232 25.53 -15.03 -7.62
C VAL A 232 25.51 -16.53 -7.85
N SER A 233 25.24 -17.27 -6.78
CA SER A 233 25.04 -18.74 -6.84
C SER A 233 23.68 -19.12 -7.45
N ALA A 234 23.54 -20.38 -7.87
CA ALA A 234 22.28 -20.88 -8.42
C ALA A 234 21.12 -20.82 -7.41
N SER A 235 21.39 -21.14 -6.14
CA SER A 235 20.39 -21.04 -5.07
C SER A 235 19.99 -19.59 -4.82
N GLU A 236 20.95 -18.67 -4.80
CA GLU A 236 20.69 -17.24 -4.62
C GLU A 236 19.84 -16.67 -5.76
N LYS A 237 20.09 -17.08 -7.01
CA LYS A 237 19.23 -16.70 -8.14
C LYS A 237 17.77 -17.12 -7.91
N ILE A 238 17.54 -18.34 -7.41
CA ILE A 238 16.18 -18.83 -7.13
C ILE A 238 15.51 -18.00 -6.04
N TRP A 239 16.21 -17.74 -4.92
CA TRP A 239 15.65 -16.97 -3.82
C TRP A 239 15.30 -15.53 -4.22
N ARG A 240 16.21 -14.86 -4.95
CA ARG A 240 15.96 -13.52 -5.50
C ARG A 240 14.81 -13.50 -6.52
N THR A 241 14.68 -14.56 -7.32
CA THR A 241 13.55 -14.73 -8.24
C THR A 241 12.23 -14.78 -7.47
N PHE A 242 12.15 -15.60 -6.42
CA PHE A 242 10.94 -15.67 -5.61
C PHE A 242 10.64 -14.35 -4.90
N GLN A 243 11.64 -13.72 -4.29
CA GLN A 243 11.51 -12.41 -3.67
C GLN A 243 10.97 -11.35 -4.65
N SER A 244 11.46 -11.34 -5.90
CA SER A 244 11.00 -10.39 -6.93
C SER A 244 9.51 -10.54 -7.27
N LEU A 245 8.94 -11.74 -7.11
CA LEU A 245 7.49 -11.94 -7.25
C LEU A 245 6.73 -11.21 -6.13
N GLY A 246 7.28 -11.20 -4.92
CA GLY A 246 6.76 -10.43 -3.78
C GLY A 246 6.84 -8.93 -4.01
N ASP A 247 7.95 -8.43 -4.56
CA ASP A 247 8.09 -7.00 -4.88
C ASP A 247 7.06 -6.55 -5.94
N ILE A 248 6.84 -7.36 -6.98
CA ILE A 248 5.79 -7.10 -7.97
C ILE A 248 4.40 -7.18 -7.32
N ALA A 249 4.17 -8.16 -6.45
CA ALA A 249 2.90 -8.30 -5.73
C ALA A 249 2.60 -7.07 -4.86
N PHE A 250 3.61 -6.55 -4.17
CA PHE A 250 3.53 -5.33 -3.36
C PHE A 250 3.15 -4.12 -4.23
N ALA A 251 3.74 -3.98 -5.43
CA ALA A 251 3.44 -2.89 -6.34
C ALA A 251 1.96 -2.85 -6.77
N TYR A 252 1.26 -3.99 -6.82
CA TYR A 252 -0.18 -4.05 -7.16
C TYR A 252 -1.11 -4.07 -5.95
N SER A 253 -0.61 -3.83 -4.74
CA SER A 253 -1.39 -3.95 -3.50
C SER A 253 -2.26 -2.71 -3.20
N TYR A 254 -3.45 -2.61 -3.81
CA TYR A 254 -4.47 -1.60 -3.46
C TYR A 254 -5.83 -2.18 -3.07
N SER A 255 -6.04 -3.49 -3.20
CA SER A 255 -7.32 -4.14 -2.91
C SER A 255 -7.79 -3.94 -1.46
N ASN A 256 -6.86 -3.68 -0.53
CA ASN A 256 -7.14 -3.42 0.87
C ASN A 256 -7.85 -2.09 1.16
N VAL A 257 -7.88 -1.15 0.19
CA VAL A 257 -8.57 0.15 0.27
C VAL A 257 -9.63 0.31 -0.83
N LEU A 258 -9.87 -0.73 -1.65
CA LEU A 258 -10.74 -0.66 -2.81
C LEU A 258 -12.19 -0.35 -2.41
N ILE A 259 -12.70 -1.02 -1.37
CA ILE A 259 -14.08 -0.83 -0.89
C ILE A 259 -14.28 0.58 -0.34
N GLU A 260 -13.29 1.09 0.37
CA GLU A 260 -13.28 2.44 0.92
C GLU A 260 -13.25 3.50 -0.19
N ILE A 261 -12.50 3.26 -1.29
CA ILE A 261 -12.55 4.11 -2.49
C ILE A 261 -13.94 4.03 -3.14
N GLN A 262 -14.51 2.83 -3.26
CA GLN A 262 -15.83 2.62 -3.85
C GLN A 262 -16.95 3.28 -3.03
N ASP A 263 -16.83 3.31 -1.70
CA ASP A 263 -17.77 4.01 -0.81
C ASP A 263 -17.75 5.54 -0.99
N THR A 264 -16.79 6.10 -1.73
CA THR A 264 -16.82 7.53 -2.09
C THR A 264 -17.65 7.82 -3.34
N LEU A 265 -18.01 6.80 -4.13
CA LEU A 265 -18.69 6.97 -5.41
C LEU A 265 -20.16 7.36 -5.22
N ARG A 266 -20.64 8.22 -6.12
CA ARG A 266 -22.06 8.52 -6.22
C ARG A 266 -22.88 7.27 -6.55
N SER A 267 -24.11 7.26 -6.09
CA SER A 267 -25.04 6.12 -6.14
C SER A 267 -25.58 5.80 -7.55
N SER A 268 -25.47 6.73 -8.50
CA SER A 268 -25.92 6.55 -9.89
C SER A 268 -24.90 7.05 -10.91
N PRO A 269 -24.47 6.23 -11.89
CA PRO A 269 -24.83 4.81 -12.08
C PRO A 269 -24.28 3.91 -10.97
N PRO A 270 -24.68 2.61 -10.88
CA PRO A 270 -24.28 1.71 -9.80
C PRO A 270 -22.78 1.71 -9.53
N GLU A 271 -22.40 1.72 -8.25
CA GLU A 271 -21.02 1.95 -7.82
C GLU A 271 -20.08 0.88 -8.35
N ASN A 272 -20.52 -0.39 -8.40
CA ASN A 272 -19.73 -1.50 -8.93
C ASN A 272 -19.38 -1.33 -10.42
N VAL A 273 -20.30 -0.78 -11.23
CA VAL A 273 -20.08 -0.52 -12.67
C VAL A 273 -19.02 0.57 -12.85
N VAL A 274 -19.13 1.66 -12.09
CA VAL A 274 -18.13 2.74 -12.12
C VAL A 274 -16.79 2.23 -11.60
N MET A 275 -16.79 1.48 -10.51
CA MET A 275 -15.58 0.99 -9.87
C MET A 275 -14.81 -0.02 -10.73
N LYS A 276 -15.50 -0.89 -11.46
CA LYS A 276 -14.87 -1.80 -12.45
C LYS A 276 -14.18 -1.04 -13.58
N LYS A 277 -14.81 0.01 -14.10
CA LYS A 277 -14.20 0.90 -15.10
C LYS A 277 -13.01 1.66 -14.51
N ALA A 278 -13.15 2.20 -13.30
CA ALA A 278 -12.07 2.87 -12.59
C ALA A 278 -10.88 1.94 -12.34
N SER A 279 -11.15 0.70 -11.94
CA SER A 279 -10.13 -0.33 -11.72
C SER A 279 -9.42 -0.70 -13.02
N LEU A 280 -10.13 -0.83 -14.14
CA LEU A 280 -9.50 -1.06 -15.44
C LEU A 280 -8.57 0.10 -15.83
N ILE A 281 -9.05 1.35 -15.75
CA ILE A 281 -8.25 2.54 -16.07
C ILE A 281 -7.06 2.65 -15.13
N GLY A 282 -7.28 2.52 -13.83
CA GLY A 282 -6.23 2.64 -12.81
C GLY A 282 -5.15 1.58 -12.99
N VAL A 283 -5.53 0.30 -13.03
CA VAL A 283 -4.59 -0.82 -13.17
C VAL A 283 -3.87 -0.78 -14.52
N SER A 284 -4.54 -0.49 -15.64
CA SER A 284 -3.87 -0.38 -16.95
C SER A 284 -2.89 0.78 -17.01
N THR A 285 -3.25 1.94 -16.44
CA THR A 285 -2.38 3.12 -16.35
C THR A 285 -1.14 2.81 -15.51
N THR A 286 -1.34 2.25 -14.32
CA THR A 286 -0.22 1.90 -13.43
C THR A 286 0.66 0.82 -14.06
N THR A 287 0.09 -0.18 -14.71
CA THR A 287 0.83 -1.26 -15.39
C THR A 287 1.72 -0.71 -16.49
N THR A 288 1.19 0.19 -17.34
CA THR A 288 1.99 0.85 -18.37
C THR A 288 3.17 1.58 -17.75
N PHE A 289 2.93 2.32 -16.67
CA PHE A 289 3.95 3.09 -16.00
C PHE A 289 5.00 2.21 -15.28
N TYR A 290 4.57 1.12 -14.68
CA TYR A 290 5.40 0.11 -14.03
C TYR A 290 6.25 -0.66 -15.02
N MET A 291 5.68 -1.00 -16.18
CA MET A 291 6.44 -1.55 -17.31
C MET A 291 7.53 -0.58 -17.74
N LEU A 292 7.21 0.70 -17.92
CA LEU A 292 8.19 1.71 -18.29
C LEU A 292 9.32 1.81 -17.25
N CYS A 293 8.99 1.99 -15.96
CA CYS A 293 10.00 2.11 -14.91
C CYS A 293 10.83 0.84 -14.73
N GLY A 294 10.20 -0.34 -14.72
CA GLY A 294 10.88 -1.61 -14.53
C GLY A 294 11.76 -2.00 -15.71
N VAL A 295 11.23 -1.91 -16.93
CA VAL A 295 11.94 -2.31 -18.16
C VAL A 295 13.05 -1.32 -18.50
N LEU A 296 12.77 -0.01 -18.47
CA LEU A 296 13.81 1.00 -18.76
C LEU A 296 14.81 1.12 -17.61
N GLY A 297 14.39 0.91 -16.36
CA GLY A 297 15.32 0.77 -15.24
C GLY A 297 16.26 -0.42 -15.42
N TYR A 298 15.75 -1.59 -15.83
CA TYR A 298 16.60 -2.74 -16.14
C TYR A 298 17.50 -2.49 -17.36
N ALA A 299 17.00 -1.80 -18.39
CA ALA A 299 17.82 -1.39 -19.52
C ALA A 299 18.97 -0.44 -19.12
N ALA A 300 18.72 0.46 -18.16
CA ALA A 300 19.66 1.45 -17.68
C ALA A 300 20.72 0.89 -16.72
N PHE A 301 20.36 -0.10 -15.89
CA PHE A 301 21.24 -0.61 -14.82
C PHE A 301 21.67 -2.08 -14.99
N GLY A 302 20.99 -2.84 -15.84
CA GLY A 302 21.25 -4.25 -16.09
C GLY A 302 21.08 -5.12 -14.85
N ASN A 303 21.86 -6.19 -14.78
CA ASN A 303 21.86 -7.14 -13.66
C ASN A 303 22.24 -6.53 -12.29
N ARG A 304 22.68 -5.26 -12.28
CA ARG A 304 23.03 -4.50 -11.06
C ARG A 304 21.99 -3.42 -10.73
N ALA A 305 20.78 -3.51 -11.29
CA ALA A 305 19.69 -2.60 -10.93
C ALA A 305 19.55 -2.51 -9.40
N PRO A 306 19.55 -1.31 -8.81
CA PRO A 306 19.45 -1.16 -7.37
C PRO A 306 18.01 -1.34 -6.92
N GLY A 307 17.82 -1.71 -5.65
CA GLY A 307 16.49 -1.91 -5.07
C GLY A 307 15.60 -0.69 -5.17
N ASN A 308 16.11 0.51 -4.89
CA ASN A 308 15.44 1.75 -5.28
C ASN A 308 16.12 2.30 -6.53
N PHE A 309 15.47 2.21 -7.69
CA PHE A 309 16.12 2.61 -8.95
C PHE A 309 16.57 4.08 -8.98
N LEU A 310 15.94 4.97 -8.20
CA LEU A 310 16.39 6.38 -8.07
C LEU A 310 17.73 6.55 -7.35
N THR A 311 18.15 5.54 -6.57
CA THR A 311 19.47 5.56 -5.91
C THR A 311 20.61 5.16 -6.86
N GLY A 312 20.30 4.55 -8.00
CA GLY A 312 21.30 4.16 -9.01
C GLY A 312 21.86 5.33 -9.82
N PHE A 313 21.20 6.49 -9.78
CA PHE A 313 21.61 7.68 -10.53
C PHE A 313 22.51 8.63 -9.74
N GLY A 314 22.79 8.35 -8.46
CA GLY A 314 23.47 9.24 -7.51
C GLY A 314 24.92 9.64 -7.83
N PHE A 315 25.35 9.48 -9.07
CA PHE A 315 26.70 9.73 -9.56
C PHE A 315 26.73 10.44 -10.92
N TYR A 316 25.58 10.80 -11.51
CA TYR A 316 25.49 11.45 -12.82
C TYR A 316 24.73 12.78 -12.72
N GLU A 317 25.27 13.81 -13.37
CA GLU A 317 24.57 15.07 -13.60
C GLU A 317 23.29 14.82 -14.43
N PRO A 318 22.14 15.47 -14.10
CA PRO A 318 21.99 16.50 -13.07
C PRO A 318 21.66 15.96 -11.66
N PHE A 319 22.54 16.23 -10.68
CA PHE A 319 22.35 15.80 -9.28
C PHE A 319 21.08 16.40 -8.64
N TRP A 320 20.76 17.66 -9.00
CA TRP A 320 19.58 18.35 -8.50
C TRP A 320 18.26 17.64 -8.87
N LEU A 321 18.23 16.96 -10.02
CA LEU A 321 17.03 16.26 -10.48
C LEU A 321 16.84 14.96 -9.67
N VAL A 322 17.93 14.26 -9.37
CA VAL A 322 17.93 13.09 -8.46
C VAL A 322 17.48 13.51 -7.06
N ASP A 323 17.93 14.67 -6.58
CA ASP A 323 17.53 15.22 -5.29
C ASP A 323 16.04 15.55 -5.26
N ILE A 324 15.50 16.23 -6.28
CA ILE A 324 14.06 16.50 -6.38
C ILE A 324 13.27 15.18 -6.37
N GLY A 325 13.70 14.17 -7.13
CA GLY A 325 13.06 12.86 -7.14
C GLY A 325 13.01 12.22 -5.75
N ASN A 326 14.12 12.27 -5.00
CA ASN A 326 14.15 11.73 -3.64
C ASN A 326 13.37 12.59 -2.64
N VAL A 327 13.35 13.92 -2.77
CA VAL A 327 12.51 14.80 -1.96
C VAL A 327 11.03 14.48 -2.18
N CYS A 328 10.61 14.27 -3.44
CA CYS A 328 9.25 13.83 -3.76
C CYS A 328 8.91 12.50 -3.06
N ILE A 329 9.83 11.53 -3.01
CA ILE A 329 9.62 10.29 -2.23
C ILE A 329 9.41 10.63 -0.75
N VAL A 330 10.29 11.42 -0.14
CA VAL A 330 10.18 11.77 1.29
C VAL A 330 8.83 12.42 1.59
N VAL A 331 8.43 13.43 0.81
CA VAL A 331 7.15 14.13 0.99
C VAL A 331 5.96 13.18 0.81
N HIS A 332 5.99 12.32 -0.22
CA HIS A 332 4.95 11.32 -0.43
C HIS A 332 4.82 10.40 0.78
N LEU A 333 5.92 9.81 1.23
CA LEU A 333 5.91 8.79 2.27
C LEU A 333 5.63 9.35 3.66
N VAL A 334 5.94 10.64 3.90
CA VAL A 334 5.49 11.33 5.12
C VAL A 334 3.97 11.32 5.21
N GLY A 335 3.28 11.66 4.12
CA GLY A 335 1.82 11.67 4.09
C GLY A 335 1.22 10.26 4.04
N ALA A 336 1.77 9.38 3.20
CA ALA A 336 1.28 8.01 3.07
C ALA A 336 1.37 7.25 4.40
N TYR A 337 2.44 7.44 5.19
CA TYR A 337 2.54 6.86 6.54
C TYR A 337 1.33 7.22 7.41
N GLN A 338 0.91 8.48 7.39
CA GLN A 338 -0.27 8.92 8.15
C GLN A 338 -1.53 8.19 7.68
N VAL A 339 -1.77 8.09 6.37
CA VAL A 339 -2.94 7.37 5.84
C VAL A 339 -2.99 5.92 6.32
N PHE A 340 -1.84 5.24 6.35
CA PHE A 340 -1.77 3.82 6.73
C PHE A 340 -1.78 3.57 8.25
N CYS A 341 -1.32 4.51 9.09
CA CYS A 341 -1.34 4.34 10.54
C CYS A 341 -2.68 4.73 11.19
N GLN A 342 -3.48 5.62 10.59
CA GLN A 342 -4.77 6.04 11.17
C GLN A 342 -5.76 4.89 11.42
N PRO A 343 -5.94 3.90 10.53
CA PRO A 343 -6.81 2.76 10.82
C PRO A 343 -6.35 1.95 12.04
N ILE A 344 -5.03 1.82 12.25
CA ILE A 344 -4.47 1.14 13.43
C ILE A 344 -4.76 1.94 14.70
N TYR A 345 -4.55 3.25 14.65
CA TYR A 345 -4.86 4.14 15.77
C TYR A 345 -6.34 4.09 16.14
N GLN A 346 -7.22 4.24 15.16
CA GLN A 346 -8.66 4.18 15.37
C GLN A 346 -9.10 2.85 15.98
N PHE A 347 -8.55 1.73 15.49
CA PHE A 347 -8.85 0.40 16.02
C PHE A 347 -8.45 0.26 17.49
N VAL A 348 -7.18 0.54 17.81
CA VAL A 348 -6.67 0.38 19.18
C VAL A 348 -7.34 1.36 20.14
N GLU A 349 -7.58 2.60 19.70
CA GLU A 349 -8.20 3.61 20.53
C GLU A 349 -9.67 3.30 20.85
N THR A 350 -10.43 2.89 19.84
CA THR A 350 -11.83 2.50 20.03
C THR A 350 -11.94 1.23 20.88
N TRP A 351 -11.07 0.25 20.63
CA TRP A 351 -11.03 -0.98 21.41
C TRP A 351 -10.67 -0.72 22.88
N ALA A 352 -9.65 0.09 23.16
CA ALA A 352 -9.23 0.38 24.53
C ALA A 352 -10.33 1.13 25.31
N ARG A 353 -10.93 2.16 24.70
CA ARG A 353 -12.02 2.93 25.33
C ARG A 353 -13.27 2.09 25.58
N SER A 354 -13.64 1.21 24.64
CA SER A 354 -14.79 0.30 24.83
C SER A 354 -14.53 -0.80 25.86
N ARG A 355 -13.28 -1.27 25.98
CA ARG A 355 -12.90 -2.34 26.92
C ARG A 355 -12.76 -1.86 28.36
N TRP A 356 -12.38 -0.60 28.55
CA TRP A 356 -12.18 0.05 29.85
C TRP A 356 -12.82 1.44 29.88
N PRO A 357 -14.17 1.51 29.88
CA PRO A 357 -14.90 2.78 29.81
C PRO A 357 -14.66 3.68 31.04
N ASP A 358 -14.35 3.11 32.20
CA ASP A 358 -14.17 3.87 33.45
C ASP A 358 -12.76 4.43 33.64
N SER A 359 -11.84 4.20 32.69
CA SER A 359 -10.47 4.67 32.80
C SER A 359 -10.36 6.17 32.54
N ALA A 360 -9.97 6.92 33.58
CA ALA A 360 -9.70 8.36 33.47
C ALA A 360 -8.60 8.67 32.44
N PHE A 361 -7.57 7.82 32.32
CA PHE A 361 -6.46 8.04 31.39
C PHE A 361 -6.87 7.84 29.91
N LEU A 362 -7.69 6.82 29.62
CA LEU A 362 -8.09 6.49 28.23
C LEU A 362 -9.12 7.48 27.67
N ASN A 363 -9.96 8.03 28.54
CA ASN A 363 -11.03 8.96 28.19
C ASN A 363 -10.67 10.43 28.43
N ALA A 364 -9.51 10.71 29.05
CA ALA A 364 -9.01 12.07 29.19
C ALA A 364 -8.80 12.71 27.80
N GLU A 365 -9.51 13.82 27.58
CA GLU A 365 -9.29 14.76 26.48
C GLU A 365 -9.13 16.17 27.05
N HIS A 366 -8.02 16.81 26.75
CA HIS A 366 -7.69 18.16 27.16
C HIS A 366 -7.53 19.01 25.91
N VAL A 367 -8.20 20.16 25.82
CA VAL A 367 -8.04 21.06 24.68
C VAL A 367 -6.93 22.06 24.99
N ILE A 368 -5.84 22.01 24.23
CA ILE A 368 -4.76 23.00 24.34
C ILE A 368 -5.05 24.13 23.33
N ASN A 369 -5.16 25.36 23.85
CA ASN A 369 -5.33 26.56 23.04
C ASN A 369 -3.97 27.10 22.58
N ALA A 370 -3.64 26.87 21.31
CA ALA A 370 -2.44 27.42 20.69
C ALA A 370 -2.78 28.73 19.96
N GLY A 371 -2.98 29.81 20.72
CA GLY A 371 -3.15 31.16 20.17
C GLY A 371 -4.41 31.37 19.31
N GLY A 372 -5.49 31.82 19.95
CA GLY A 372 -6.61 32.56 19.35
C GLY A 372 -7.60 31.81 18.43
N LYS A 373 -7.17 30.79 17.68
CA LYS A 373 -8.06 30.06 16.74
C LYS A 373 -7.76 28.56 16.57
N PHE A 374 -6.72 28.02 17.22
CA PHE A 374 -6.35 26.62 17.09
C PHE A 374 -6.53 25.88 18.42
N GLU A 375 -7.62 25.12 18.50
CA GLU A 375 -7.91 24.17 19.58
C GLU A 375 -7.38 22.79 19.20
N PHE A 376 -6.44 22.27 20.00
CA PHE A 376 -5.90 20.93 19.80
C PHE A 376 -6.40 19.99 20.90
N PRO A 377 -7.32 19.05 20.61
CA PRO A 377 -7.69 18.03 21.59
C PRO A 377 -6.52 17.07 21.76
N VAL A 378 -5.97 17.02 22.97
CA VAL A 378 -4.86 16.18 23.39
C VAL A 378 -5.39 15.12 24.35
N SER A 379 -5.11 13.86 24.04
CA SER A 379 -5.41 12.75 24.94
C SER A 379 -4.10 12.11 25.38
N PRO A 380 -3.85 11.99 26.70
CA PRO A 380 -2.65 11.34 27.22
C PRO A 380 -2.43 9.94 26.64
N PHE A 381 -3.51 9.17 26.50
CA PHE A 381 -3.46 7.85 25.89
C PHE A 381 -3.05 7.89 24.41
N ARG A 382 -3.64 8.79 23.60
CA ARG A 382 -3.25 8.94 22.19
C ARG A 382 -1.78 9.31 22.06
N MET A 383 -1.30 10.23 22.88
CA MET A 383 0.11 10.63 22.88
C MET A 383 1.04 9.46 23.16
N VAL A 384 0.77 8.72 24.23
CA VAL A 384 1.62 7.58 24.64
C VAL A 384 1.57 6.47 23.60
N TRP A 385 0.37 5.98 23.26
CA TRP A 385 0.24 4.82 22.37
C TRP A 385 0.73 5.09 20.95
N ARG A 386 0.36 6.23 20.34
CA ARG A 386 0.80 6.56 18.98
C ARG A 386 2.32 6.74 18.92
N THR A 387 2.93 7.33 19.96
CA THR A 387 4.39 7.43 20.06
C THR A 387 5.04 6.05 20.16
N ILE A 388 4.53 5.17 21.02
CA ILE A 388 5.00 3.79 21.15
C ILE A 388 4.91 3.06 19.80
N TYR A 389 3.80 3.21 19.08
CA TYR A 389 3.63 2.61 17.76
C TYR A 389 4.71 3.06 16.77
N VAL A 390 4.93 4.37 16.64
CA VAL A 390 5.97 4.91 15.74
C VAL A 390 7.36 4.41 16.15
N VAL A 391 7.68 4.42 17.45
CA VAL A 391 8.96 3.92 17.96
C VAL A 391 9.16 2.44 17.63
N ILE A 392 8.15 1.59 17.85
CA ILE A 392 8.23 0.15 17.54
C ILE A 392 8.48 -0.05 16.04
N THR A 393 7.70 0.60 15.18
CA THR A 393 7.87 0.44 13.72
C THR A 393 9.23 0.94 13.24
N ALA A 394 9.75 2.03 13.81
CA ALA A 394 11.09 2.53 13.53
C ALA A 394 12.20 1.58 14.01
N VAL A 395 12.05 0.97 15.20
CA VAL A 395 13.00 -0.02 15.71
C VAL A 395 13.04 -1.26 14.81
N VAL A 396 11.88 -1.74 14.36
CA VAL A 396 11.82 -2.85 13.40
C VAL A 396 12.47 -2.46 12.07
N ALA A 397 12.23 -1.25 11.56
CA ALA A 397 12.89 -0.74 10.35
C ALA A 397 14.43 -0.70 10.51
N MET A 398 14.92 -0.28 11.67
CA MET A 398 16.36 -0.24 11.98
C MET A 398 16.98 -1.64 12.13
N ALA A 399 16.21 -2.62 12.59
CA ALA A 399 16.66 -4.00 12.69
C ALA A 399 16.72 -4.72 11.33
N PHE A 400 15.82 -4.36 10.41
CA PHE A 400 15.70 -4.97 9.08
C PHE A 400 15.66 -3.91 7.96
N PRO A 401 16.73 -3.11 7.74
CA PRO A 401 16.74 -2.02 6.76
C PRO A 401 16.90 -2.50 5.29
N PHE A 402 16.36 -3.68 4.96
CA PHE A 402 16.57 -4.34 3.68
C PHE A 402 15.37 -4.12 2.76
N PHE A 403 15.44 -3.08 1.94
CA PHE A 403 14.31 -2.56 1.15
C PHE A 403 13.55 -3.65 0.36
N ASN A 404 14.20 -4.38 -0.54
CA ASN A 404 13.52 -5.40 -1.35
C ASN A 404 13.11 -6.62 -0.52
N ASP A 405 13.91 -7.05 0.46
CA ASP A 405 13.57 -8.22 1.28
C ASP A 405 12.29 -7.94 2.08
N PHE A 406 12.17 -6.70 2.57
CA PHE A 406 11.02 -6.28 3.36
C PHE A 406 9.78 -6.01 2.50
N LEU A 407 9.90 -5.31 1.37
CA LEU A 407 8.78 -5.08 0.45
C LEU A 407 8.27 -6.40 -0.15
N GLY A 408 9.18 -7.28 -0.55
CA GLY A 408 8.84 -8.61 -1.05
C GLY A 408 8.04 -9.43 -0.04
N LEU A 409 8.42 -9.36 1.25
CA LEU A 409 7.68 -10.02 2.32
C LEU A 409 6.28 -9.43 2.51
N ILE A 410 6.14 -8.09 2.52
CA ILE A 410 4.83 -7.43 2.65
C ILE A 410 3.92 -7.84 1.48
N GLY A 411 4.44 -7.78 0.25
CA GLY A 411 3.69 -8.17 -0.95
C GLY A 411 3.26 -9.63 -0.88
N ALA A 412 4.15 -10.53 -0.45
CA ALA A 412 3.85 -11.95 -0.31
C ALA A 412 2.74 -12.23 0.72
N VAL A 413 2.78 -11.58 1.89
CA VAL A 413 1.79 -11.83 2.95
C VAL A 413 0.44 -11.16 2.69
N SER A 414 0.40 -10.08 1.90
CA SER A 414 -0.82 -9.34 1.62
C SER A 414 -1.53 -9.80 0.35
N PHE A 415 -0.79 -10.18 -0.69
CA PHE A 415 -1.33 -10.44 -2.02
C PHE A 415 -2.35 -11.59 -2.04
N TRP A 416 -1.97 -12.79 -1.59
CA TRP A 416 -2.92 -13.90 -1.61
C TRP A 416 -4.17 -13.63 -0.77
N PRO A 417 -4.10 -13.28 0.53
CA PRO A 417 -5.31 -13.13 1.31
C PRO A 417 -6.17 -11.95 0.83
N LEU A 418 -5.59 -10.77 0.64
CA LEU A 418 -6.32 -9.52 0.43
C LEU A 418 -6.61 -9.21 -1.04
N THR A 419 -5.72 -9.57 -1.97
CA THR A 419 -5.94 -9.30 -3.40
C THR A 419 -6.70 -10.43 -4.07
N VAL A 420 -6.52 -11.69 -3.65
CA VAL A 420 -7.04 -12.86 -4.40
C VAL A 420 -8.08 -13.64 -3.62
N TYR A 421 -7.74 -14.17 -2.44
CA TYR A 421 -8.57 -15.13 -1.72
C TYR A 421 -9.91 -14.55 -1.30
N PHE A 422 -9.92 -13.45 -0.54
CA PHE A 422 -11.18 -12.88 -0.05
C PHE A 422 -12.07 -12.39 -1.19
N PRO A 423 -11.59 -11.66 -2.22
CA PRO A 423 -12.45 -11.27 -3.35
C PRO A 423 -13.08 -12.47 -4.06
N VAL A 424 -12.29 -13.51 -4.35
CA VAL A 424 -12.77 -14.73 -5.01
C VAL A 424 -13.81 -15.46 -4.15
N GLN A 425 -13.55 -15.64 -2.85
CA GLN A 425 -14.47 -16.36 -1.96
C GLN A 425 -15.76 -15.57 -1.72
N MET A 426 -15.67 -14.24 -1.54
CA MET A 426 -16.85 -13.39 -1.38
C MET A 426 -17.73 -13.44 -2.63
N TYR A 427 -17.13 -13.31 -3.82
CA TYR A 427 -17.88 -13.40 -5.07
C TYR A 427 -18.56 -14.77 -5.22
N MET A 428 -17.85 -15.87 -4.96
CA MET A 428 -18.45 -17.20 -5.04
C MET A 428 -19.62 -17.39 -4.06
N SER A 429 -19.52 -16.80 -2.86
CA SER A 429 -20.58 -16.80 -1.85
C SER A 429 -21.80 -15.99 -2.32
N GLN A 430 -21.57 -14.74 -2.75
CA GLN A 430 -22.61 -13.81 -3.17
C GLN A 430 -23.34 -14.28 -4.43
N ALA A 431 -22.60 -14.70 -5.45
CA ALA A 431 -23.15 -15.20 -6.72
C ALA A 431 -23.66 -16.66 -6.62
N LYS A 432 -23.60 -17.29 -5.43
CA LYS A 432 -24.02 -18.67 -5.18
C LYS A 432 -23.47 -19.66 -6.21
N VAL A 433 -22.18 -19.52 -6.54
CA VAL A 433 -21.53 -20.29 -7.60
C VAL A 433 -21.59 -21.79 -7.26
N ARG A 434 -22.16 -22.59 -8.17
CA ARG A 434 -22.30 -24.04 -7.98
C ARG A 434 -20.93 -24.69 -7.80
N LYS A 435 -20.75 -25.44 -6.70
CA LYS A 435 -19.53 -26.23 -6.43
C LYS A 435 -19.24 -27.16 -7.61
N PHE A 436 -17.96 -27.30 -7.96
CA PHE A 436 -17.48 -28.09 -9.11
C PHE A 436 -17.96 -27.62 -10.50
N SER A 437 -18.62 -26.46 -10.60
CA SER A 437 -18.81 -25.83 -11.92
C SER A 437 -17.46 -25.36 -12.50
N PRO A 438 -17.36 -25.18 -13.83
CA PRO A 438 -16.13 -24.65 -14.44
C PRO A 438 -15.65 -23.34 -13.81
N THR A 439 -16.59 -22.41 -13.52
CA THR A 439 -16.29 -21.16 -12.82
C THR A 439 -15.74 -21.41 -11.42
N TRP A 440 -16.37 -22.29 -10.63
CA TRP A 440 -15.88 -22.63 -9.29
C TRP A 440 -14.47 -23.23 -9.34
N THR A 441 -14.22 -24.16 -10.26
CA THR A 441 -12.92 -24.82 -10.42
C THR A 441 -11.85 -23.81 -10.80
N TRP A 442 -12.08 -22.96 -11.81
CA TRP A 442 -11.11 -21.96 -12.25
C TRP A 442 -10.78 -20.93 -11.16
N MET A 443 -11.78 -20.46 -10.41
CA MET A 443 -11.60 -19.53 -9.30
C MET A 443 -10.71 -20.13 -8.20
N ASN A 444 -10.90 -21.42 -7.87
CA ASN A 444 -10.06 -22.09 -6.89
C ASN A 444 -8.64 -22.38 -7.44
N VAL A 445 -8.50 -22.75 -8.72
CA VAL A 445 -7.18 -22.91 -9.37
C VAL A 445 -6.40 -21.60 -9.33
N LEU A 446 -7.02 -20.48 -9.71
CA LEU A 446 -6.41 -19.15 -9.62
C LEU A 446 -5.97 -18.84 -8.18
N SER A 447 -6.84 -19.06 -7.19
CA SER A 447 -6.54 -18.78 -5.78
C SER A 447 -5.39 -19.64 -5.25
N ILE A 448 -5.35 -20.94 -5.60
CA ILE A 448 -4.28 -21.85 -5.18
C ILE A 448 -2.96 -21.51 -5.89
N ALA A 449 -2.98 -21.18 -7.18
CA ALA A 449 -1.78 -20.74 -7.90
C ALA A 449 -1.18 -19.47 -7.27
N CYS A 450 -2.01 -18.49 -6.94
CA CYS A 450 -1.57 -17.28 -6.26
C CYS A 450 -1.08 -17.54 -4.83
N LEU A 451 -1.63 -18.55 -4.13
CA LEU A 451 -1.13 -18.98 -2.83
C LEU A 451 0.28 -19.51 -2.95
N ILE A 452 0.53 -20.39 -3.92
CA ILE A 452 1.86 -20.96 -4.17
C ILE A 452 2.86 -19.84 -4.48
N VAL A 453 2.51 -18.91 -5.37
CA VAL A 453 3.35 -17.75 -5.69
C VAL A 453 3.67 -16.92 -4.44
N SER A 454 2.67 -16.67 -3.59
CA SER A 454 2.85 -15.91 -2.35
C SER A 454 3.72 -16.65 -1.33
N LEU A 455 3.59 -17.97 -1.20
CA LEU A 455 4.42 -18.79 -0.32
C LEU A 455 5.88 -18.82 -0.79
N LEU A 456 6.11 -18.96 -2.10
CA LEU A 456 7.44 -18.87 -2.68
C LEU A 456 8.05 -17.49 -2.43
N ALA A 457 7.30 -16.43 -2.71
CA ALA A 457 7.74 -15.04 -2.48
C ALA A 457 8.08 -14.77 -1.02
N ALA A 458 7.27 -15.26 -0.08
CA ALA A 458 7.55 -15.18 1.35
C ALA A 458 8.84 -15.93 1.71
N ALA A 459 9.03 -17.14 1.19
CA ALA A 459 10.24 -17.94 1.43
C ALA A 459 11.50 -17.24 0.90
N GLY A 460 11.45 -16.69 -0.32
CA GLY A 460 12.54 -15.92 -0.91
C GLY A 460 12.88 -14.67 -0.10
N SER A 461 11.86 -13.92 0.31
CA SER A 461 12.03 -12.69 1.10
C SER A 461 12.57 -12.97 2.51
N ILE A 462 12.09 -14.03 3.17
CA ILE A 462 12.61 -14.46 4.48
C ILE A 462 14.05 -14.94 4.36
N GLN A 463 14.39 -15.71 3.33
CA GLN A 463 15.77 -16.13 3.08
C GLN A 463 16.69 -14.92 2.84
N GLY A 464 16.22 -13.94 2.06
CA GLY A 464 16.90 -12.66 1.87
C GLY A 464 17.16 -11.95 3.20
N LEU A 465 16.12 -11.75 4.01
CA LEU A 465 16.24 -11.16 5.35
C LEU A 465 17.25 -11.91 6.23
N ILE A 466 17.20 -13.24 6.30
CA ILE A 466 18.12 -14.04 7.12
C ILE A 466 19.58 -13.81 6.67
N LYS A 467 19.83 -13.85 5.36
CA LYS A 467 21.18 -13.62 4.81
C LYS A 467 21.65 -12.19 5.08
N SER A 468 20.77 -11.21 4.86
CA SER A 468 21.06 -9.79 5.06
C SER A 468 21.36 -9.47 6.54
N VAL A 469 20.59 -10.03 7.48
CA VAL A 469 20.80 -9.87 8.92
C VAL A 469 22.10 -10.53 9.38
N ALA A 470 22.44 -11.71 8.86
CA ALA A 470 23.65 -12.44 9.28
C ALA A 470 24.95 -11.64 9.09
N HIS A 471 24.97 -10.71 8.14
CA HIS A 471 26.11 -9.84 7.86
C HIS A 471 25.91 -8.39 8.34
N TYR A 472 24.76 -8.08 8.92
CA TYR A 472 24.42 -6.73 9.35
C TYR A 472 24.89 -6.44 10.77
N LYS A 473 25.50 -5.26 10.97
CA LYS A 473 25.82 -4.71 12.29
C LYS A 473 24.84 -3.58 12.59
N PRO A 474 23.84 -3.80 13.47
CA PRO A 474 22.87 -2.76 13.84
C PRO A 474 23.57 -1.50 14.32
N PHE A 475 23.01 -0.35 13.97
CA PHE A 475 23.47 0.99 14.43
C PHE A 475 24.90 1.38 13.99
N SER A 476 25.45 0.75 12.95
CA SER A 476 26.71 1.16 12.32
C SER A 476 26.46 2.10 11.14
N VAL A 477 27.40 3.01 10.87
CA VAL A 477 27.37 3.86 9.67
C VAL A 477 27.91 3.03 8.51
N SER A 478 27.09 2.74 7.52
CA SER A 478 27.52 2.03 6.31
C SER A 478 28.30 2.96 5.39
N SER A 479 29.45 2.46 4.92
CA SER A 479 30.32 3.06 3.91
C SER A 479 29.67 3.17 2.54
#